data_AF-A0A5K0YNB8-F1
#
_entry.id   AF-A0A5K0YNB8-F1
#
_cell.length_a   1.000
_cell.length_b   1.000
_cell.length_c   1.000
_cell.angle_alpha   90.00
_cell.angle_beta   90.00
_cell.angle_gamma   90.00
#
_symmetry.space_group_name_H-M   'P 1'
#
loop_
_entity.id
_entity.type
_entity.pdbx_description
1 polymer ?
#
loop_
_entity_poly.entity_id
_entity_poly.type
_entity_poly.pdbx_seq_one_letter_code
_entity_poly.pdbx_strand_id
1 'polypeptide(L)' 'VLLGTDSHTCNAGAFGMFATGIGNTDAGFVMGTGKLLLK' A
#
# COMPACT_ATOMS: atom_id res chain seq x y z
N VAL A 1 -7.79 -1.17 -3.58
CA VAL A 1 -6.77 -0.80 -2.58
C VAL A 1 -5.43 -1.21 -3.15
N LEU A 2 -4.51 -0.25 -3.32
CA LEU A 2 -3.15 -0.50 -3.79
C LEU A 2 -2.16 -0.14 -2.69
N LEU A 3 -1.26 -1.07 -2.42
CA LEU A 3 -0.18 -0.91 -1.45
C LEU A 3 1.13 -1.16 -2.20
N GLY A 4 2.08 -0.24 -2.07
CA GLY A 4 3.34 -0.31 -2.80
C GLY A 4 4.49 0.19 -1.95
N THR A 5 5.69 -0.32 -2.22
CA THR A 5 6.91 0.08 -1.51
C THR A 5 7.54 1.35 -2.08
N ASP A 6 6.93 1.92 -3.12
CA ASP A 6 7.31 3.21 -3.70
C ASP A 6 6.56 4.36 -3.02
N SER A 7 7.26 5.46 -2.74
CA SER A 7 6.68 6.64 -2.08
C SER A 7 5.62 7.34 -2.93
N HIS A 8 5.62 7.13 -4.25
CA HIS A 8 4.64 7.69 -5.18
C HIS A 8 3.52 6.72 -5.54
N THR A 9 3.34 5.64 -4.77
CA THR A 9 2.17 4.75 -4.92
C THR A 9 0.84 5.53 -4.87
N CYS A 10 0.80 6.69 -4.19
CA CYS A 10 -0.35 7.60 -4.15
C CYS A 10 -0.80 8.12 -5.53
N ASN A 11 0.08 8.11 -6.54
CA ASN A 11 -0.25 8.54 -7.91
C ASN A 11 -1.39 7.70 -8.51
N ALA A 12 -1.51 6.44 -8.11
CA ALA A 12 -2.64 5.60 -8.53
C ALA A 12 -4.00 6.08 -7.98
N GLY A 13 -4.01 7.01 -7.02
CA GLY A 13 -5.21 7.73 -6.57
C GLY A 13 -5.90 8.52 -7.68
N ALA A 14 -5.19 8.89 -8.75
CA ALA A 14 -5.78 9.50 -9.93
C ALA A 14 -6.87 8.63 -10.61
N PHE A 15 -6.84 7.31 -10.37
CA PHE A 15 -7.85 6.37 -10.85
C PHE A 15 -9.02 6.16 -9.86
N GLY A 16 -9.15 7.00 -8.82
CA GLY A 16 -10.18 6.86 -7.79
C GLY A 16 -9.94 5.69 -6.83
N MET A 17 -8.71 5.16 -6.78
CA MET A 17 -8.34 4.05 -5.91
C MET A 17 -7.69 4.55 -4.61
N PHE A 18 -8.01 3.92 -3.47
CA PHE A 18 -7.20 4.08 -2.27
C PHE A 18 -5.81 3.46 -2.47
N ALA A 19 -4.78 4.31 -2.52
CA ALA A 19 -3.40 3.93 -2.81
C ALA A 19 -2.42 4.62 -1.86
N THR A 20 -1.53 3.86 -1.20
CA THR A 20 -0.51 4.42 -0.29
C THR A 20 0.82 3.71 -0.39
N GLY A 21 1.89 4.46 -0.17
CA GLY A 21 3.23 3.90 0.04
C GLY A 21 3.33 3.26 1.43
N ILE A 22 4.03 2.13 1.53
CA ILE A 22 4.28 1.38 2.76
C ILE A 22 5.74 0.91 2.82
N GLY A 23 6.24 0.55 4.01
CA GLY A 23 7.59 -0.01 4.16
C GLY A 23 7.69 -1.47 3.70
N ASN A 24 8.91 -1.98 3.52
CA ASN A 24 9.13 -3.39 3.15
C ASN A 24 8.61 -4.38 4.21
N THR A 25 8.70 -4.03 5.49
CA THR A 25 8.14 -4.84 6.59
C THR A 25 6.63 -4.96 6.46
N ASP A 26 5.95 -3.86 6.15
CA ASP A 26 4.50 -3.84 5.93
C ASP A 26 4.13 -4.62 4.67
N ALA A 27 4.91 -4.49 3.60
CA ALA A 27 4.70 -5.25 2.36
C ALA A 27 4.84 -6.76 2.62
N GLY A 28 5.84 -7.18 3.41
CA GLY A 28 5.98 -8.57 3.86
C GLY A 28 4.77 -9.04 4.67
N PHE A 29 4.27 -8.21 5.59
CA PHE A 29 3.06 -8.51 6.36
C PHE A 29 1.81 -8.64 5.47
N VAL A 30 1.64 -7.74 4.49
CA VAL A 30 0.53 -7.77 3.52
C VAL A 30 0.62 -9.01 2.63
N MET A 31 1.80 -9.36 2.13
CA MET A 31 1.99 -10.58 1.33
C MET A 31 1.68 -11.85 2.13
N GLY A 32 1.95 -11.86 3.43
CA GLY A 32 1.65 -13.00 4.30
C GLY A 32 0.20 -13.08 4.77
N THR A 33 -0.47 -11.95 5.00
CA THR A 33 -1.78 -11.91 5.68
C THR A 33 -2.93 -11.39 4.82
N GLY A 34 -2.63 -10.72 3.70
CA GLY A 34 -3.60 -9.99 2.90
C GLY A 34 -4.21 -8.78 3.62
N LYS A 35 -3.65 -8.35 4.76
CA LYS A 35 -4.17 -7.26 5.60
C LYS A 35 -3.09 -6.24 5.90
N LEU A 36 -3.52 -5.03 6.27
CA LEU A 36 -2.66 -3.95 6.75
C LEU A 36 -3.40 -3.15 7.83
N LEU A 37 -2.66 -2.66 8.82
CA LEU A 37 -3.17 -1.73 9.82
C LEU A 37 -2.88 -0.31 9.37
N LEU A 38 -3.93 0.50 9.25
CA LEU A 38 -3.86 1.89 8.84
C LEU A 38 -4.59 2.73 9.90
N LYS A 39 -4.14 3.98 10.11
CA LYS A 39 -4.78 4.91 11.05
C LYS A 39 -6.00 5.58 10.41
#